data_AF-A0A3Q0J0V3-F1
#
_entry.id   AF-A0A3Q0J0V3-F1
#
_cell.length_a   1.000
_cell.length_b   1.000
_cell.length_c   1.000
_cell.angle_alpha   90.00
_cell.angle_beta   90.00
_cell.angle_gamma   90.00
#
_symmetry.space_group_name_H-M   'P 1'
#
loop_
_entity.id
_entity.type
_entity.pdbx_description
1 polymer ?
#
loop_
_entity_poly.entity_id
_entity_poly.type
_entity_poly.pdbx_seq_one_letter_code
_entity_poly.pdbx_strand_id
1 'polypeptide(L)'
;MNLLQLDINQCPSMYSTPNAFKDTHKCDRKTSTCVPILGRGYETGGYKCECLQGYEYPFENAITYYDGQLVEAEFTNLVVNTQTR
;
A
#
# COMPACT_ATOMS: atom_id res chain seq x y z
N MET A 1 4.67 3.86 25.65
CA MET A 1 4.75 3.25 24.31
C MET A 1 4.48 4.34 23.31
N ASN A 2 5.40 4.64 22.39
CA ASN A 2 5.22 5.72 21.42
C ASN A 2 4.42 5.18 20.23
N LEU A 3 3.15 5.58 20.13
CA LEU A 3 2.25 5.11 19.07
C LEU A 3 2.77 5.43 17.67
N LEU A 4 3.52 6.54 17.51
CA LEU A 4 4.07 6.95 16.22
C LEU A 4 5.16 6.01 15.68
N GLN A 5 5.72 5.16 16.54
CA GLN A 5 6.72 4.15 16.17
C GLN A 5 6.11 2.79 15.82
N LEU A 6 4.79 2.63 15.97
CA LEU A 6 4.11 1.38 15.67
C LEU A 6 3.70 1.35 14.19
N ASP A 7 4.22 0.37 13.45
CA ASP A 7 3.80 0.14 12.07
C ASP A 7 2.34 -0.35 12.01
N ILE A 8 1.56 0.24 11.10
CA ILE A 8 0.23 -0.29 10.75
C ILE A 8 0.34 -1.24 9.56
N ASN A 9 -0.50 -2.28 9.54
CA ASN A 9 -0.56 -3.22 8.43
C ASN A 9 -1.89 -3.09 7.69
N GLN A 10 -1.85 -2.56 6.46
CA GLN A 10 -3.05 -2.34 5.65
C GLN A 10 -3.38 -3.50 4.71
N CYS A 11 -2.51 -4.51 4.62
CA CYS A 11 -2.70 -5.63 3.71
C CYS A 11 -3.80 -6.58 4.18
N PRO A 12 -4.36 -7.39 3.27
CA PRO A 12 -5.35 -8.39 3.62
C PRO A 12 -4.78 -9.40 4.63
N SER A 13 -5.62 -9.82 5.57
CA SER A 13 -5.29 -10.87 6.54
C SER A 13 -6.52 -11.70 6.83
N MET A 14 -6.33 -12.84 7.51
CA MET A 14 -7.44 -13.67 7.94
C MET A 14 -8.46 -12.86 8.76
N TYR A 15 -9.73 -13.27 8.67
CA TYR A 15 -10.80 -12.63 9.43
C TYR A 15 -10.53 -12.66 10.94
N SER A 16 -9.95 -13.75 11.45
CA SER A 16 -9.57 -13.94 12.85
C SER A 16 -8.40 -13.06 13.32
N THR A 17 -7.61 -12.49 12.41
CA THR A 17 -6.47 -11.63 12.80
C THR A 17 -6.98 -10.29 13.34
N PRO A 18 -6.66 -9.92 14.59
CA PRO A 18 -7.03 -8.64 15.17
C PRO A 18 -6.13 -7.53 14.59
N ASN A 19 -6.58 -6.93 13.50
CA ASN A 19 -5.93 -5.79 12.85
C ASN A 19 -7.02 -4.87 12.30
N ALA A 20 -7.12 -3.66 12.86
CA ALA A 20 -8.13 -2.68 12.47
C ALA A 20 -7.88 -2.08 11.07
N PHE A 21 -6.64 -2.15 10.58
CA PHE A 21 -6.23 -1.56 9.31
C PHE A 21 -6.25 -2.56 8.14
N LYS A 22 -6.53 -3.84 8.39
CA LYS A 22 -6.47 -4.87 7.35
C LYS A 22 -7.42 -4.56 6.19
N ASP A 23 -6.99 -4.95 4.99
CA ASP A 23 -7.77 -4.80 3.75
C ASP A 23 -8.11 -3.33 3.37
N THR A 24 -7.38 -2.35 3.90
CA THR A 24 -7.56 -0.91 3.58
C THR A 24 -6.62 -0.38 2.49
N HIS A 25 -5.69 -1.21 2.02
CA HIS A 25 -4.75 -0.86 0.95
C HIS A 25 -5.46 -0.48 -0.37
N LYS A 26 -4.80 0.32 -1.20
CA LYS A 26 -5.32 0.79 -2.51
C LYS A 26 -4.70 0.11 -3.73
N CYS A 27 -3.95 -0.97 -3.53
CA CYS A 27 -3.44 -1.80 -4.64
C CYS A 27 -4.57 -2.32 -5.54
N ASP A 28 -4.30 -2.44 -6.83
CA ASP A 28 -5.23 -3.07 -7.77
C ASP A 28 -5.32 -4.58 -7.50
N ARG A 29 -6.49 -5.03 -7.08
CA ARG A 29 -6.76 -6.43 -6.71
C ARG A 29 -6.72 -7.41 -7.89
N LYS A 30 -6.75 -6.92 -9.14
CA LYS A 30 -6.68 -7.78 -10.33
C LYS A 30 -5.25 -8.06 -10.77
N THR A 31 -4.37 -7.09 -10.60
CA THR A 31 -3.01 -7.10 -11.19
C THR A 31 -1.90 -7.13 -10.16
N SER A 32 -2.21 -6.86 -8.88
CA SER A 32 -1.22 -6.76 -7.82
C SER A 32 -1.69 -7.34 -6.48
N THR A 33 -0.74 -7.62 -5.61
CA THR A 33 -0.95 -8.05 -4.23
C THR A 33 -0.28 -7.10 -3.24
N CYS A 34 -0.85 -6.98 -2.04
CA CYS A 34 -0.32 -6.12 -0.99
C CYS A 34 0.71 -6.87 -0.15
N VAL A 35 1.89 -6.28 0.04
CA VAL A 35 2.93 -6.80 0.94
C VAL A 35 3.30 -5.70 1.94
N PRO A 36 3.21 -5.94 3.26
CA PRO A 36 3.51 -4.92 4.26
C PRO A 36 5.00 -4.58 4.32
N ILE A 37 5.32 -3.32 4.60
CA ILE A 37 6.69 -2.83 4.80
C ILE A 37 6.81 -2.33 6.24
N LEU A 38 7.79 -2.83 6.97
CA LEU A 38 8.07 -2.42 8.35
C LEU A 38 8.96 -1.16 8.39
N GLY A 39 8.90 -0.42 9.49
CA GLY A 39 9.69 0.79 9.72
C GLY A 39 9.12 2.07 9.09
N ARG A 40 7.83 2.10 8.78
CA ARG A 40 7.11 3.27 8.24
C ARG A 40 6.31 4.02 9.32
N GLY A 41 6.26 3.48 10.54
CA GLY A 41 5.57 4.07 11.68
C GLY A 41 4.05 4.06 11.53
N TYR A 42 3.39 4.92 12.30
CA TYR A 42 1.92 5.00 12.33
C TYR A 42 1.38 5.87 11.18
N GLU A 43 1.68 5.48 9.94
CA GLU A 43 1.25 6.18 8.73
C GLU A 43 0.66 5.22 7.69
N THR A 44 -0.29 5.71 6.89
CA THR A 44 -0.84 4.97 5.76
C THR A 44 0.16 4.87 4.62
N GLY A 45 0.09 3.79 3.85
CA GLY A 45 1.01 3.50 2.76
C GLY A 45 2.22 2.65 3.17
N GLY A 46 2.22 2.08 4.37
CA GLY A 46 3.24 1.14 4.87
C GLY A 46 3.22 -0.24 4.18
N TYR A 47 3.08 -0.28 2.87
CA TYR A 47 3.01 -1.49 2.06
C TYR A 47 3.58 -1.23 0.66
N LYS A 48 3.84 -2.30 -0.10
CA LYS A 48 4.06 -2.25 -1.54
C LYS A 48 2.97 -3.04 -2.27
N CYS A 49 2.60 -2.57 -3.45
CA CYS A 49 1.77 -3.31 -4.40
C CYS A 49 2.69 -4.07 -5.35
N GLU A 50 2.88 -5.35 -5.09
CA GLU A 50 3.70 -6.25 -5.90
C GLU A 50 2.86 -6.82 -7.04
N CYS A 51 3.36 -6.77 -8.28
CA CYS A 51 2.64 -7.30 -9.44
C CYS A 51 2.44 -8.81 -9.30
N LEU A 52 1.24 -9.29 -9.64
CA LEU A 52 0.94 -10.71 -9.75
C LEU A 52 1.68 -11.31 -10.96
N GLN A 53 1.87 -12.63 -10.95
CA GLN A 53 2.46 -13.34 -12.07
C GLN A 53 1.68 -13.06 -13.36
N GLY A 54 2.39 -12.63 -14.42
CA GLY A 54 1.80 -12.25 -15.71
C GLY A 54 1.52 -10.75 -15.86
N TYR A 55 1.71 -9.96 -14.81
CA TYR A 55 1.69 -8.50 -14.85
C TYR A 55 3.09 -7.95 -14.58
N GLU A 56 3.45 -6.86 -15.23
CA GLU A 56 4.76 -6.21 -15.09
C GLU A 56 4.61 -4.75 -14.70
N TYR A 57 5.62 -4.26 -13.97
CA TYR A 57 5.75 -2.84 -13.68
C TYR A 57 6.19 -2.12 -14.96
N PRO A 58 5.42 -1.14 -15.47
CA PRO A 58 5.61 -0.62 -16.83
C PRO A 58 6.78 0.35 -16.99
N PHE A 59 7.48 0.71 -15.91
CA PHE A 59 8.55 1.70 -15.93
C PHE A 59 9.93 1.07 -15.69
N GLU A 60 10.94 1.55 -16.42
CA GLU A 60 12.33 1.10 -16.28
C GLU A 60 13.00 1.74 -15.05
N ASN A 61 12.63 1.27 -13.86
CA ASN A 61 13.18 1.73 -12.59
C ASN A 61 13.91 0.59 -11.87
N ALA A 62 14.68 0.94 -10.83
CA ALA A 62 15.32 -0.05 -9.95
C ALA A 62 14.33 -0.84 -9.07
N ILE A 63 13.04 -0.51 -9.13
CA ILE A 63 11.96 -1.17 -8.38
C ILE A 63 10.94 -1.77 -9.34
N THR A 64 10.26 -2.82 -8.89
CA THR A 64 9.27 -3.59 -9.68
C THR A 64 7.89 -3.59 -9.03
N TYR A 65 7.58 -2.58 -8.21
CA TYR A 65 6.35 -2.49 -7.43
C TYR A 65 5.92 -1.03 -7.28
N TYR A 66 4.66 -0.80 -6.94
CA TYR A 66 4.18 0.53 -6.55
C TYR A 66 4.31 0.72 -5.04
N ASP A 67 4.96 1.81 -4.60
CA ASP A 67 5.08 2.17 -3.19
C ASP A 67 3.73 2.62 -2.64
N GLY A 68 3.28 2.03 -1.53
CA GLY A 68 1.98 2.28 -0.94
C GLY A 68 1.76 3.74 -0.53
N GLN A 69 2.80 4.47 -0.10
CA GLN A 69 2.66 5.89 0.22
C GLN A 69 2.33 6.72 -1.02
N LEU A 70 2.93 6.39 -2.16
CA LEU A 70 2.61 7.02 -3.43
C LEU A 70 1.18 6.68 -3.86
N VAL A 71 0.77 5.42 -3.73
CA VAL A 71 -0.58 4.98 -4.10
C VAL A 71 -1.65 5.68 -3.23
N GLU A 72 -1.45 5.80 -1.92
CA GLU A 72 -2.38 6.50 -1.02
C GLU A 72 -2.44 8.02 -1.31
N ALA A 73 -1.30 8.63 -1.66
CA ALA A 73 -1.24 10.03 -2.07
C ALA A 73 -2.02 10.27 -3.37
N GLU A 74 -1.80 9.46 -4.40
CA GLU A 74 -2.53 9.58 -5.67
C GLU A 74 -4.02 9.26 -5.51
N PHE A 75 -4.38 8.31 -4.65
CA PHE A 75 -5.78 8.06 -4.32
C PHE A 75 -6.42 9.29 -3.69
N THR A 76 -5.72 9.98 -2.78
CA THR A 76 -6.21 11.21 -2.17
C THR A 76 -6.41 12.30 -3.22
N ASN A 77 -5.46 12.47 -4.16
CA ASN A 77 -5.59 13.41 -5.26
C ASN A 77 -6.85 13.17 -6.11
N LEU A 78 -7.14 11.90 -6.42
CA LEU A 78 -8.36 11.53 -7.14
C LEU A 78 -9.62 11.87 -6.34
N VAL A 79 -9.62 11.65 -5.03
CA VAL A 79 -10.78 11.96 -4.15
C VAL A 79 -11.02 13.46 -4.06
N VAL A 80 -9.97 14.27 -3.95
CA VAL A 80 -10.09 15.74 -3.86
C VAL A 80 -10.15 16.44 -5.22
N ASN A 81 -10.11 15.66 -6.31
CA ASN A 81 -10.11 16.13 -7.69
C ASN A 81 -8.97 17.12 -7.99
N THR A 82 -7.77 16.81 -7.48
CA THR A 82 -6.53 17.52 -7.79
C THR A 82 -5.74 16.79 -8.87
N GLN A 83 -4.79 17.51 -9.49
CA GLN A 83 -3.94 16.93 -10.53
C GLN A 83 -3.08 15.81 -9.95
N THR A 84 -3.19 14.61 -10.53
CA THR A 84 -2.30 13.47 -10.26
C THR A 84 -0.97 13.66 -10.98
N ARG A 85 0.10 13.09 -10.42
CA ARG A 85 1.45 13.22 -10.97
C ARG A 85 1.71 12.33 -12.18
#